data_AF-A0A4P5V9B0-F1
#
_entry.id   AF-A0A4P5V9B0-F1
#
_cell.length_a   1.000
_cell.length_b   1.000
_cell.length_c   1.000
_cell.angle_alpha   90.00
_cell.angle_beta   90.00
_cell.angle_gamma   90.00
#
_symmetry.space_group_name_H-M   'P 1'
#
loop_
_entity.id
_entity.type
_entity.pdbx_description
1 polymer ?
#
loop_
_entity_poly.entity_id
_entity_poly.type
_entity_poly.pdbx_seq_one_letter_code
_entity_poly.pdbx_strand_id
1 'polypeptide(L)'
;MGGSFGAVLGSAAEAAANSAESAENLIGIDEVQRSLNRSRASVYRYTNTDPRNLNPPFNPRKLNPEYRSDQKEPLMFHPNEVARFARDVLRIKEVTVEVLNSPSTATQQLLTSILEELRTIRGLLSSSGSGTSDLDARREQHDQARPAA
;
A
#
# COMPACT_ATOMS: atom_id res chain seq x y z
N MET A 1 33.13 -0.15 6.68
CA MET A 1 32.21 0.85 6.11
C MET A 1 31.48 0.19 4.96
N GLY A 2 30.17 0.03 5.07
CA GLY A 2 29.34 -0.59 4.04
C GLY A 2 27.87 -0.49 4.45
N GLY A 3 27.26 0.66 4.18
CA GLY A 3 25.82 0.87 4.38
C GLY A 3 25.06 0.34 3.18
N SER A 4 24.14 -0.60 3.41
CA SER A 4 23.17 -1.06 2.42
C SER A 4 21.84 -0.37 2.70
N PHE A 5 21.45 0.55 1.82
CA PHE A 5 20.17 1.25 1.86
C PHE A 5 19.02 0.26 1.68
N GLY A 6 18.04 0.33 2.60
CA GLY A 6 16.77 -0.38 2.49
C GLY A 6 15.96 0.16 1.32
N ALA A 7 15.68 -0.70 0.34
CA ALA A 7 14.70 -0.43 -0.68
C ALA A 7 13.29 -0.66 -0.11
N VAL A 8 12.61 0.43 0.24
CA VAL A 8 11.17 0.45 0.53
C VAL A 8 10.43 0.23 -0.79
N LEU A 9 10.23 -1.03 -1.18
CA LEU A 9 9.31 -1.43 -2.24
C LEU A 9 7.90 -1.52 -1.65
N GLY A 10 7.33 -0.34 -1.35
CA GLY A 10 5.91 -0.19 -1.07
C GLY A 10 5.12 -0.39 -2.35
N SER A 11 4.27 -1.41 -2.35
CA SER A 11 3.45 -1.90 -3.46
C SER A 11 2.65 -0.78 -4.15
N ALA A 12 2.98 -0.51 -5.42
CA ALA A 12 2.19 0.36 -6.30
C ALA A 12 0.75 -0.17 -6.51
N ALA A 13 0.52 -1.47 -6.29
CA ALA A 13 -0.79 -2.09 -6.43
C ALA A 13 -1.72 -1.79 -5.25
N GLU A 14 -1.18 -1.59 -4.05
CA GLU A 14 -1.97 -1.25 -2.85
C GLU A 14 -2.43 0.23 -2.88
N ALA A 15 -1.60 1.11 -3.45
CA ALA A 15 -2.00 2.48 -3.77
C ALA A 15 -3.12 2.52 -4.82
N ALA A 16 -3.02 1.69 -5.87
CA ALA A 16 -4.01 1.65 -6.95
C ALA A 16 -5.40 1.13 -6.50
N ALA A 17 -5.44 0.14 -5.59
CA ALA A 17 -6.71 -0.40 -5.08
C ALA A 17 -7.46 0.62 -4.20
N ASN A 18 -6.73 1.39 -3.37
CA ASN A 18 -7.34 2.45 -2.55
C ASN A 18 -7.74 3.68 -3.39
N SER A 19 -7.04 3.94 -4.50
CA SER A 19 -7.41 4.97 -5.48
C SER A 19 -8.71 4.64 -6.24
N ALA A 20 -9.00 3.35 -6.48
CA ALA A 20 -10.18 2.93 -7.24
C ALA A 20 -11.50 3.10 -6.46
N GLU A 21 -11.55 2.70 -5.18
CA GLU A 21 -12.75 2.92 -4.33
C GLU A 21 -12.96 4.40 -3.98
N SER A 22 -11.92 5.22 -4.11
CA SER A 22 -11.96 6.64 -3.78
C SER A 22 -12.20 7.57 -4.97
N ALA A 23 -12.11 7.05 -6.20
CA ALA A 23 -12.43 7.81 -7.41
C ALA A 23 -13.90 8.25 -7.43
N GLU A 24 -14.79 7.52 -6.74
CA GLU A 24 -16.21 7.83 -6.64
C GLU A 24 -16.51 8.99 -5.67
N ASN A 25 -15.55 9.42 -4.84
CA ASN A 25 -15.76 10.44 -3.82
C ASN A 25 -14.77 11.62 -3.94
N LEU A 26 -14.39 11.96 -5.17
CA LEU A 26 -13.60 13.15 -5.46
C LEU A 26 -14.33 14.41 -5.02
N ILE A 27 -13.59 15.31 -4.37
CA ILE A 27 -14.14 16.56 -3.88
C ILE A 27 -13.56 17.74 -4.66
N GLY A 28 -14.45 18.69 -4.95
CA GLY A 28 -14.09 19.94 -5.61
C GLY A 28 -13.47 20.95 -4.65
N ILE A 29 -12.90 21.98 -5.24
CA ILE A 29 -12.24 23.09 -4.54
C ILE A 29 -13.09 23.75 -3.43
N ASP A 30 -14.41 23.85 -3.58
CA ASP A 30 -15.29 24.49 -2.60
C ASP A 30 -15.43 23.66 -1.33
N GLU A 31 -15.37 22.34 -1.46
CA GLU A 31 -15.37 21.43 -0.31
C GLU A 31 -14.02 21.42 0.38
N VAL A 32 -12.91 21.41 -0.38
CA VAL A 32 -11.55 21.58 0.15
C VAL A 32 -11.42 22.88 0.97
N GLN A 33 -12.01 23.96 0.48
CA GLN A 33 -12.04 25.25 1.19
C GLN A 33 -12.63 25.11 2.61
N ARG A 34 -13.78 24.41 2.71
CA ARG A 34 -14.46 24.14 3.98
C ARG A 34 -13.63 23.21 4.86
N SER A 35 -13.12 22.11 4.32
CA SER A 35 -12.34 21.12 5.07
C SER A 35 -11.03 21.68 5.63
N LEU A 36 -10.38 22.59 4.91
CA LEU A 36 -9.13 23.22 5.34
C LEU A 36 -9.34 24.50 6.15
N ASN A 37 -10.57 25.03 6.24
CA ASN A 37 -10.86 26.32 6.88
C ASN A 37 -9.94 27.46 6.36
N ARG A 38 -9.72 27.49 5.04
CA ARG A 38 -8.86 28.47 4.35
C ARG A 38 -9.57 29.03 3.13
N SER A 39 -9.25 30.26 2.74
CA SER A 39 -9.85 30.88 1.54
C SER A 39 -9.49 30.14 0.25
N ARG A 40 -10.35 30.22 -0.77
CA ARG A 40 -10.08 29.67 -2.11
C ARG A 40 -8.70 30.06 -2.66
N ALA A 41 -8.34 31.33 -2.51
CA ALA A 41 -7.03 31.85 -2.93
C ALA A 41 -5.86 31.14 -2.21
N SER A 42 -6.01 30.82 -0.92
CA SER A 42 -5.02 30.05 -0.17
C SER A 42 -4.94 28.62 -0.68
N VAL A 43 -6.08 27.99 -1.00
CA VAL A 43 -6.10 26.64 -1.57
C VAL A 43 -5.29 26.61 -2.87
N TYR A 44 -5.51 27.54 -3.80
CA TYR A 44 -4.71 27.63 -5.04
C TYR A 44 -3.21 27.84 -4.80
N ARG A 45 -2.81 28.51 -3.72
CA ARG A 45 -1.38 28.64 -3.36
C ARG A 45 -0.78 27.35 -2.85
N TYR A 46 -1.61 26.51 -2.24
CA TYR A 46 -1.22 25.21 -1.70
C TYR A 46 -1.29 24.09 -2.73
N THR A 47 -2.11 24.22 -3.77
CA THR A 47 -2.24 23.20 -4.81
C THR A 47 -0.97 23.06 -5.63
N ASN A 48 -0.60 21.81 -5.91
CA ASN A 48 0.48 21.47 -6.80
C ASN A 48 0.00 21.64 -8.25
N THR A 49 0.24 22.81 -8.82
CA THR A 49 -0.17 23.18 -10.18
C THR A 49 0.95 23.95 -10.85
N ASP A 50 1.15 23.73 -12.15
CA ASP A 50 2.12 24.44 -12.98
C ASP A 50 1.44 24.90 -14.28
N PRO A 51 1.58 26.16 -14.72
CA PRO A 51 1.03 26.62 -16.00
C PRO A 51 1.53 25.84 -17.22
N ARG A 52 2.75 25.29 -17.16
CA ARG A 52 3.40 24.60 -18.29
C ARG A 52 3.25 23.09 -18.25
N ASN A 53 2.96 22.54 -17.07
CA ASN A 53 2.77 21.11 -16.88
C ASN A 53 1.42 20.83 -16.24
N LEU A 54 0.54 20.17 -16.98
CA LEU A 54 -0.83 19.87 -16.55
C LEU A 54 -0.85 19.05 -15.25
N ASN A 55 0.06 18.07 -15.15
CA ASN A 55 0.17 17.13 -14.04
C ASN A 55 1.61 17.14 -13.50
N PRO A 56 1.98 18.10 -12.63
CA PRO A 56 3.28 18.10 -11.98
C PRO A 56 3.48 16.84 -11.14
N PRO A 57 4.73 16.39 -10.94
CA PRO A 57 5.02 15.22 -10.11
C PRO A 57 4.57 15.47 -8.67
N PHE A 58 4.26 14.38 -7.96
CA PHE A 58 3.79 14.42 -6.58
C PHE A 58 4.73 15.22 -5.67
N ASN A 59 4.16 16.12 -4.87
CA ASN A 59 4.91 16.92 -3.91
C ASN A 59 4.28 16.82 -2.51
N PRO A 60 4.99 16.26 -1.51
CA PRO A 60 4.44 16.06 -0.18
C PRO A 60 4.18 17.36 0.58
N ARG A 61 4.79 18.50 0.19
CA ARG A 61 4.57 19.80 0.85
C ARG A 61 3.42 20.61 0.24
N LYS A 62 2.78 20.08 -0.81
CA LYS A 62 1.69 20.71 -1.54
C LYS A 62 0.47 19.80 -1.51
N LEU A 63 -0.69 20.37 -1.83
CA LEU A 63 -1.92 19.63 -2.02
C LEU A 63 -1.96 19.15 -3.48
N ASN A 64 -1.89 17.85 -3.69
CA ASN A 64 -1.82 17.29 -5.04
C ASN A 64 -3.24 17.08 -5.61
N PRO A 65 -3.60 17.69 -6.74
CA PRO A 65 -4.85 17.38 -7.42
C PRO A 65 -4.79 16.00 -8.09
N GLU A 66 -5.96 15.45 -8.39
CA GLU A 66 -6.10 14.24 -9.19
C GLU A 66 -5.61 14.46 -10.64
N TYR A 67 -5.25 13.37 -11.33
CA TYR A 67 -4.78 13.43 -12.70
C TYR A 67 -5.83 14.07 -13.63
N ARG A 68 -5.42 15.08 -14.40
CA ARG A 68 -6.27 15.74 -15.40
C ARG A 68 -5.82 15.44 -16.81
N SER A 69 -6.79 15.35 -17.73
CA SER A 69 -6.51 15.17 -19.17
C SER A 69 -6.50 16.50 -19.92
N ASP A 70 -7.24 17.51 -19.43
CA ASP A 70 -7.32 18.84 -20.03
C ASP A 70 -7.16 19.96 -18.98
N GLN A 71 -6.66 21.13 -19.39
CA GLN A 71 -6.52 22.29 -18.51
C GLN A 71 -7.87 22.93 -18.14
N LYS A 72 -8.91 22.71 -18.96
CA LYS A 72 -10.28 23.15 -18.70
C LYS A 72 -10.99 22.34 -17.63
N GLU A 73 -10.50 21.14 -17.32
CA GLU A 73 -11.10 20.31 -16.28
C GLU A 73 -10.89 20.94 -14.90
N PRO A 74 -11.94 20.99 -14.06
CA PRO A 74 -11.84 21.50 -12.70
C PRO A 74 -10.84 20.67 -11.88
N LEU A 75 -10.18 21.31 -10.91
CA LEU A 75 -9.31 20.60 -9.99
C LEU A 75 -10.15 19.77 -9.02
N MET A 76 -9.94 18.46 -9.07
CA MET A 76 -10.51 17.49 -8.15
C MET A 76 -9.44 17.00 -7.17
N PHE A 77 -9.86 16.67 -5.97
CA PHE A 77 -8.98 16.21 -4.91
C PHE A 77 -9.55 14.99 -4.23
N HIS A 78 -8.66 14.11 -3.81
CA HIS A 78 -9.00 12.98 -2.99
C HIS A 78 -9.14 13.39 -1.52
N PRO A 79 -10.21 12.99 -0.80
CA PRO A 79 -10.36 13.27 0.63
C PRO A 79 -9.15 12.89 1.49
N ASN A 80 -8.47 11.78 1.16
CA ASN A 80 -7.26 11.31 1.83
C ASN A 80 -6.10 12.30 1.69
N GLU A 81 -5.91 12.88 0.51
CA GLU A 81 -4.86 13.87 0.24
C GLU A 81 -5.13 15.19 0.98
N VAL A 82 -6.40 15.61 1.05
CA VAL A 82 -6.81 16.78 1.83
C VAL A 82 -6.58 16.56 3.32
N ALA A 83 -6.90 15.37 3.83
CA ALA A 83 -6.64 14.99 5.22
C ALA A 83 -5.14 14.94 5.54
N ARG A 84 -4.33 14.38 4.63
CA ARG A 84 -2.86 14.39 4.74
C ARG A 84 -2.33 15.82 4.79
N PHE A 85 -2.72 16.66 3.84
CA PHE A 85 -2.25 18.04 3.76
C PHE A 85 -2.62 18.86 5.01
N ALA A 86 -3.84 18.68 5.53
CA ALA A 86 -4.30 19.35 6.75
C ALA A 86 -3.47 18.97 7.99
N ARG A 87 -3.09 17.69 8.11
CA ARG A 87 -2.27 17.17 9.23
C ARG A 87 -0.80 17.54 9.08
N ASP A 88 -0.20 17.17 7.94
CA ASP A 88 1.25 17.15 7.77
C ASP A 88 1.82 18.53 7.43
N VAL A 89 1.07 19.34 6.67
CA VAL A 89 1.54 20.63 6.16
C VAL A 89 0.95 21.79 6.94
N LEU A 90 -0.39 21.85 7.05
CA LEU A 90 -1.04 22.98 7.72
C LEU A 90 -1.09 22.85 9.25
N ARG A 91 -0.92 21.65 9.79
CA ARG A 91 -1.01 21.35 11.24
C ARG A 91 -2.31 21.88 11.89
N ILE A 92 -3.42 21.89 11.13
CA ILE A 92 -4.70 22.45 11.57
C ILE A 92 -5.45 21.50 12.52
N LYS A 93 -5.18 20.19 12.42
CA LYS A 93 -5.56 19.25 13.48
C LYS A 93 -4.42 19.20 14.48
N GLU A 94 -4.70 19.66 15.69
CA GLU A 94 -3.85 19.46 16.86
C GLU A 94 -3.52 17.96 16.97
N VAL A 95 -2.23 17.66 17.07
CA VAL A 95 -1.72 16.28 17.11
C VAL A 95 -1.88 15.78 18.55
N THR A 96 -3.09 15.38 18.93
CA THR A 96 -3.21 14.32 19.95
C THR A 96 -2.77 13.04 19.26
N VAL A 97 -1.58 12.56 19.58
CA VAL A 97 -1.11 11.23 19.17
C VAL A 97 -1.94 10.20 19.96
N GLU A 98 -3.23 10.09 19.64
CA GLU A 98 -3.94 8.86 19.95
C GLU A 98 -3.53 7.87 18.87
N VAL A 99 -2.58 7.01 19.26
CA VAL A 99 -2.34 5.77 18.56
C VAL A 99 -3.63 4.98 18.65
N LEU A 100 -4.56 5.25 17.73
CA LEU A 100 -5.65 4.37 17.43
C LEU A 100 -5.02 3.16 16.75
N ASN A 101 -4.58 2.22 17.58
CA ASN A 101 -4.51 0.82 17.20
C ASN A 101 -5.90 0.48 16.69
N SER A 102 -6.13 0.61 15.38
CA SER A 102 -7.41 0.21 14.79
C SER A 102 -7.62 -1.24 15.22
N PRO A 103 -8.72 -1.58 15.92
CA PRO A 103 -9.00 -2.96 16.26
C PRO A 103 -8.97 -3.74 14.95
N SER A 104 -8.23 -4.86 14.92
CA SER A 104 -7.84 -5.58 13.71
C SER A 104 -8.87 -5.49 12.61
N THR A 105 -8.58 -4.66 11.61
CA THR A 105 -9.45 -4.47 10.44
C THR A 105 -9.61 -5.81 9.73
N ALA A 106 -10.70 -6.01 8.98
CA ALA A 106 -10.93 -7.23 8.21
C ALA A 106 -9.68 -7.69 7.42
N THR A 107 -8.87 -6.73 6.96
CA THR A 107 -7.55 -6.95 6.37
C THR A 107 -6.56 -7.66 7.30
N GLN A 108 -6.40 -7.25 8.56
CA GLN A 108 -5.52 -7.95 9.52
C GLN A 108 -6.00 -9.37 9.82
N GLN A 109 -7.32 -9.58 9.90
CA GLN A 109 -7.88 -10.92 10.09
C GLN A 109 -7.59 -11.81 8.88
N LEU A 110 -7.80 -11.27 7.67
CA LEU A 110 -7.49 -11.96 6.43
C LEU A 110 -5.99 -12.30 6.32
N LEU A 111 -5.11 -11.35 6.61
CA LEU A 111 -3.66 -11.56 6.59
C LEU A 111 -3.21 -12.61 7.61
N THR A 112 -3.85 -12.66 8.78
CA THR A 112 -3.58 -13.68 9.80
C THR A 112 -4.03 -15.06 9.33
N SER A 113 -5.23 -15.15 8.74
CA SER A 113 -5.77 -16.37 8.15
C SER A 113 -4.87 -16.91 7.04
N ILE A 114 -4.42 -16.04 6.14
CA ILE A 114 -3.47 -16.39 5.07
C ILE A 114 -2.15 -16.91 5.67
N LEU A 115 -1.59 -16.24 6.68
CA LEU A 115 -0.34 -16.67 7.31
C LEU A 115 -0.46 -18.05 7.97
N GLU A 116 -1.59 -18.34 8.60
CA GLU A 116 -1.86 -19.62 9.24
C GLU A 116 -1.99 -20.75 8.21
N GLU A 117 -2.69 -20.50 7.10
CA GLU A 117 -2.80 -21.44 5.99
C GLU A 117 -1.43 -21.73 5.36
N LEU A 118 -0.63 -20.69 5.09
CA LEU A 118 0.73 -20.84 4.54
C LEU A 118 1.65 -21.64 5.47
N ARG A 119 1.55 -21.45 6.79
CA ARG A 119 2.31 -22.24 7.78
C ARG A 119 1.87 -23.70 7.79
N THR A 120 0.58 -23.96 7.67
CA THR A 120 0.02 -25.32 7.59
C THR A 120 0.50 -26.04 6.34
N ILE A 121 0.40 -25.38 5.17
CA ILE A 121 0.91 -25.91 3.89
C ILE A 121 2.41 -26.21 4.00
N ARG A 122 3.20 -25.29 4.57
CA ARG A 122 4.63 -25.50 4.79
C ARG A 122 4.91 -26.69 5.70
N GLY A 123 4.11 -26.89 6.75
CA GLY A 123 4.21 -28.04 7.65
C GLY A 123 3.95 -29.36 6.92
N LEU A 124 2.89 -29.42 6.11
CA LEU A 124 2.56 -30.59 5.28
C LEU A 124 3.65 -30.90 4.26
N LEU A 125 4.18 -29.88 3.58
CA LEU A 125 5.29 -30.03 2.62
C LEU A 125 6.59 -30.47 3.30
N SER A 126 6.86 -29.96 4.51
CA SER A 126 8.04 -30.36 5.30
C SER A 126 7.93 -31.79 5.81
N SER A 127 6.73 -32.25 6.20
CA SER A 127 6.48 -33.65 6.59
C SER A 127 6.51 -34.60 5.39
N SER A 128 5.95 -34.20 4.24
CA SER A 128 5.95 -35.03 3.03
C SER A 128 7.33 -35.10 2.37
N GLY A 129 8.20 -34.12 2.57
CA GLY A 129 9.60 -34.15 2.14
C GLY A 129 10.48 -35.17 2.87
N SER A 130 9.99 -35.81 3.95
CA SER A 130 10.68 -36.92 4.63
C SER A 130 10.32 -38.30 4.07
N GLY A 131 9.26 -38.43 3.27
CA GLY A 131 8.79 -39.72 2.75
C GLY A 131 9.50 -40.20 1.49
N THR A 132 10.14 -39.30 0.73
CA THR A 132 10.87 -39.67 -0.50
C THR A 132 12.19 -40.36 -0.16
N SER A 133 12.92 -39.86 0.83
CA SER A 133 14.21 -40.42 1.24
C SER A 133 14.11 -41.86 1.77
N ASP A 134 12.99 -42.23 2.41
CA ASP A 134 12.76 -43.59 2.93
C ASP A 134 12.39 -44.58 1.81
N LEU A 135 11.66 -44.12 0.79
CA LEU A 135 11.35 -44.92 -0.40
C LEU A 135 12.59 -45.15 -1.27
N ASP A 136 13.45 -44.14 -1.42
CA ASP A 136 14.74 -44.27 -2.11
C ASP A 136 15.69 -45.24 -1.37
N ALA A 137 15.76 -45.16 -0.03
CA ALA A 137 16.58 -46.08 0.77
C ALA A 137 16.09 -47.54 0.70
N ARG A 138 14.76 -47.77 0.68
CA ARG A 138 14.17 -49.11 0.47
C ARG A 138 14.42 -49.63 -0.94
N ARG A 139 14.47 -48.76 -1.94
CA ARG A 139 14.79 -49.14 -3.33
C ARG A 139 16.23 -49.62 -3.45
N GLU A 140 17.18 -48.90 -2.85
CA GLU A 140 18.60 -49.22 -2.89
C GLU A 140 18.95 -50.54 -2.15
N GLN A 141 18.28 -50.82 -1.03
CA GLN A 141 18.42 -52.11 -0.34
C GLN A 141 17.89 -53.29 -1.18
N HIS A 142 16.84 -53.08 -1.97
CA HIS A 142 16.26 -54.11 -2.83
C HIS A 142 17.13 -54.39 -4.07
N ASP A 143 17.82 -53.37 -4.59
CA ASP A 143 18.77 -53.51 -5.70
C ASP A 143 20.11 -54.15 -5.27
N GLN A 144 20.54 -53.99 -4.00
CA GLN A 144 21.73 -54.67 -3.46
C GLN A 144 21.49 -56.15 -3.06
N ALA A 145 20.26 -56.55 -2.78
CA ALA A 145 19.92 -57.92 -2.39
C ALA A 145 19.81 -58.91 -3.56
N ARG A 146 20.03 -58.47 -4.81
CA ARG A 146 20.03 -59.34 -5.98
C ARG A 146 21.48 -59.73 -6.33
N PRO A 147 21.95 -60.94 -5.99
CA PRO A 147 23.27 -61.37 -6.45
C PRO A 147 23.24 -61.49 -7.97
N ALA A 148 24.17 -60.82 -8.63
CA ALA A 148 24.42 -60.97 -10.06
C ALA A 148 24.78 -62.43 -10.34
N ALA A 149 24.01 -63.08 -11.21
CA ALA A 149 24.26 -64.42 -11.75
C ALA A 149 24.81 -64.30 -13.18
#